data_AF-A0A139NSJ8-F1
#
_entry.id   AF-A0A139NSJ8-F1
#
_cell.length_a   1.000
_cell.length_b   1.000
_cell.length_c   1.000
_cell.angle_alpha   90.00
_cell.angle_beta   90.00
_cell.angle_gamma   90.00
#
_symmetry.space_group_name_H-M   'P 1'
#
loop_
_entity.id
_entity.type
_entity.pdbx_description
1 polymer ?
#
loop_
_entity_poly.entity_id
_entity_poly.type
_entity_poly.pdbx_seq_one_letter_code
_entity_poly.pdbx_strand_id
1 'polypeptide(L)'
;MTILETDRLILRDLQESDLQALIALNRDPEVMQYFPKPYSQAESLRLYRGIQDEVKAYGYSLWAVEEKSSQEFIGLVGLHHSDLQIFAGKEAVEIG
;
A
#
# COMPACT_ATOMS: atom_id res chain seq x y z
N MET A 1 2.54 7.57 11.38
CA MET A 1 2.90 8.98 11.09
C MET A 1 1.97 9.50 9.99
N THR A 2 1.58 10.78 10.03
CA THR A 2 0.89 11.44 8.92
C THR A 2 1.92 12.01 7.95
N ILE A 3 1.73 11.76 6.66
CA ILE A 3 2.66 12.13 5.57
C ILE A 3 2.14 13.34 4.81
N LEU A 4 0.86 13.31 4.46
CA LEU A 4 0.21 14.33 3.66
C LEU A 4 -1.27 14.40 4.04
N GLU A 5 -1.83 15.60 4.03
CA GLU A 5 -3.25 15.82 4.16
C GLU A 5 -3.80 16.63 3.00
N THR A 6 -5.00 16.28 2.56
CA THR A 6 -5.81 17.06 1.62
C THR A 6 -7.11 17.49 2.30
N ASP A 7 -8.01 18.15 1.58
CA ASP A 7 -9.33 18.48 2.10
C ASP A 7 -10.13 17.24 2.51
N ARG A 8 -9.91 16.09 1.85
CA ARG A 8 -10.69 14.86 2.05
C ARG A 8 -9.91 13.69 2.64
N LEU A 9 -8.59 13.66 2.47
CA LEU A 9 -7.78 12.47 2.70
C LEU A 9 -6.63 12.75 3.66
N ILE A 10 -6.27 11.73 4.44
CA ILE A 10 -5.02 11.64 5.19
C ILE A 10 -4.21 10.50 4.59
N LEU A 11 -2.98 10.78 4.17
CA LEU A 11 -1.99 9.75 3.85
C LEU A 11 -1.12 9.53 5.08
N ARG A 12 -1.11 8.30 5.58
CA ARG A 12 -0.40 7.93 6.81
C ARG A 12 0.24 6.57 6.69
N ASP A 13 1.18 6.27 7.58
CA ASP A 13 1.71 4.92 7.68
C ASP A 13 0.58 3.90 7.83
N LEU A 14 0.74 2.78 7.14
CA LEU A 14 -0.12 1.62 7.25
C LEU A 14 0.08 0.98 8.64
N GLN A 15 -1.02 0.71 9.33
CA GLN A 15 -1.02 0.20 10.70
C GLN A 15 -1.67 -1.19 10.76
N GLU A 16 -1.44 -1.89 11.87
CA GLU A 16 -2.01 -3.24 12.07
C GLU A 16 -3.55 -3.22 12.06
N SER A 17 -4.18 -2.13 12.52
CA SER A 17 -5.63 -1.94 12.48
C SER A 17 -6.20 -1.96 11.06
N ASP A 18 -5.41 -1.57 10.06
CA ASP A 18 -5.85 -1.54 8.65
C ASP A 18 -5.79 -2.93 8.00
N LEU A 19 -5.14 -3.92 8.64
CA LEU A 19 -4.81 -5.21 8.01
C LEU A 19 -6.05 -5.97 7.54
N GLN A 20 -7.14 -5.94 8.30
CA GLN A 20 -8.39 -6.62 7.90
C GLN A 20 -9.02 -5.95 6.67
N ALA A 21 -9.03 -4.61 6.62
CA ALA A 21 -9.53 -3.85 5.49
C ALA A 21 -8.65 -4.07 4.25
N LEU A 22 -7.33 -4.09 4.41
CA LEU A 22 -6.39 -4.43 3.33
C LEU A 22 -6.60 -5.85 2.79
N ILE A 23 -6.82 -6.83 3.67
CA ILE A 23 -7.11 -8.21 3.24
C ILE A 23 -8.41 -8.26 2.44
N ALA A 24 -9.46 -7.55 2.88
CA ALA A 24 -10.72 -7.48 2.17
C ALA A 24 -10.55 -6.84 0.79
N LEU A 25 -9.86 -5.68 0.74
CA LEU A 25 -9.56 -4.94 -0.48
C LEU A 25 -8.83 -5.82 -1.51
N ASN A 26 -7.75 -6.49 -1.09
CA ASN A 26 -6.97 -7.35 -2.00
C ASN A 26 -7.67 -8.66 -2.37
N ARG A 27 -8.77 -9.02 -1.72
CA ARG A 27 -9.60 -10.20 -2.09
C ARG A 27 -10.73 -9.83 -3.03
N ASP A 28 -11.03 -8.54 -3.16
CA ASP A 28 -12.09 -8.05 -4.02
C ASP A 28 -11.70 -8.21 -5.50
N PRO A 29 -12.46 -8.98 -6.30
CA PRO A 29 -12.15 -9.18 -7.72
C PRO A 29 -12.31 -7.91 -8.56
N GLU A 30 -13.11 -6.93 -8.14
CA GLU A 30 -13.24 -5.65 -8.84
C GLU A 30 -11.99 -4.79 -8.64
N VAL A 31 -11.48 -4.71 -7.40
CA VAL A 31 -10.23 -4.00 -7.11
C VAL A 31 -9.04 -4.67 -7.80
N MET A 32 -9.01 -6.00 -7.78
CA MET A 32 -7.89 -6.79 -8.30
C MET A 32 -8.03 -7.14 -9.79
N GLN A 33 -8.97 -6.54 -10.52
CA GLN A 33 -9.28 -6.91 -11.92
C GLN A 33 -8.09 -6.77 -12.90
N TYR A 34 -7.15 -5.88 -12.60
CA TYR A 34 -5.94 -5.64 -13.41
C TYR A 34 -4.70 -6.35 -12.85
N PHE A 35 -4.83 -7.09 -11.75
CA PHE A 35 -3.80 -7.95 -11.20
C PHE A 35 -3.96 -9.39 -11.72
N PRO A 36 -2.92 -10.25 -11.65
CA PRO A 36 -3.02 -11.63 -12.10
C PRO A 36 -4.12 -12.45 -11.40
N LYS A 37 -4.44 -12.12 -10.15
CA LYS A 37 -5.50 -12.72 -9.34
C LYS A 37 -5.74 -11.88 -8.07
N PRO A 38 -6.91 -12.01 -7.41
CA PRO A 38 -7.07 -11.56 -6.03
C PRO A 38 -6.09 -12.28 -5.10
N TYR A 39 -5.62 -11.58 -4.07
CA TYR A 39 -4.69 -12.11 -3.10
C TYR A 39 -5.40 -12.93 -2.03
N SER A 40 -4.76 -14.01 -1.61
CA SER A 40 -5.07 -14.71 -0.36
C SER A 40 -4.69 -13.84 0.85
N GLN A 41 -5.22 -14.20 2.02
CA GLN A 41 -4.83 -13.56 3.29
C GLN A 41 -3.31 -13.60 3.53
N ALA A 42 -2.65 -14.70 3.16
CA ALA A 42 -1.19 -14.83 3.29
C ALA A 42 -0.43 -13.91 2.34
N GLU A 43 -0.94 -13.68 1.13
CA GLU A 43 -0.39 -12.73 0.16
C GLU A 43 -0.57 -11.27 0.65
N SER A 44 -1.75 -10.91 1.16
CA SER A 44 -1.97 -9.60 1.78
C SER A 44 -1.09 -9.34 3.00
N LEU A 45 -0.84 -10.37 3.82
CA LEU A 45 0.09 -10.24 4.96
C LEU A 45 1.54 -10.08 4.50
N ARG A 46 1.94 -10.70 3.38
CA ARG A 46 3.26 -10.48 2.78
C ARG A 46 3.40 -9.05 2.26
N LEU A 47 2.37 -8.51 1.59
CA LEU A 47 2.34 -7.11 1.16
C LEU A 47 2.50 -6.16 2.36
N TYR A 48 1.70 -6.34 3.41
CA TYR A 48 1.79 -5.54 4.63
C TYR A 48 3.21 -5.54 5.22
N ARG A 49 3.84 -6.72 5.36
CA ARG A 49 5.21 -6.83 5.87
C ARG A 49 6.23 -6.16 4.95
N GLY A 50 6.08 -6.34 3.63
CA GLY A 50 6.93 -5.68 2.63
C GLY A 50 6.92 -4.17 2.78
N ILE A 51 5.74 -3.56 2.95
CA ILE A 51 5.60 -2.12 3.21
C ILE A 51 6.33 -1.71 4.49
N GLN A 52 6.16 -2.47 5.58
CA GLN A 52 6.86 -2.17 6.85
C GLN A 52 8.39 -2.27 6.73
N ASP A 53 8.89 -3.26 5.98
CA ASP A 53 10.32 -3.45 5.78
C ASP A 53 10.91 -2.38 4.86
N GLU A 54 10.15 -1.94 3.86
CA GLU A 54 10.54 -0.85 2.97
C GLU A 54 10.62 0.50 3.70
N VAL A 55 9.65 0.82 4.56
CA VAL A 55 9.71 2.00 5.42
C VAL A 55 10.96 1.98 6.30
N LYS A 56 11.33 0.83 6.86
CA LYS A 56 12.56 0.70 7.67
C LYS A 56 13.83 0.89 6.84
N ALA A 57 13.82 0.46 5.58
CA ALA A 57 14.99 0.53 4.70
C ALA A 57 15.21 1.93 4.12
N TYR A 58 14.14 2.59 3.67
CA TYR A 58 14.25 3.82 2.87
C TYR A 58 13.57 5.05 3.51
N GLY A 59 12.82 4.86 4.59
CA GLY A 59 12.07 5.92 5.27
C GLY A 59 10.71 6.26 4.63
N TYR A 60 10.33 5.58 3.55
CA TYR A 60 9.03 5.70 2.89
C TYR A 60 8.60 4.37 2.25
N SER A 61 7.30 4.23 1.95
CA SER A 61 6.71 3.14 1.16
C SER A 61 5.29 3.58 0.73
N LEU A 62 4.42 2.64 0.39
CA LEU A 62 2.99 2.85 0.27
C LEU A 62 2.37 3.23 1.62
N TRP A 63 1.50 4.23 1.58
CA TRP A 63 0.76 4.76 2.73
C TRP A 63 -0.70 4.35 2.67
N ALA A 64 -1.31 4.17 3.84
CA ALA A 64 -2.74 4.06 3.97
C ALA A 64 -3.41 5.39 3.58
N VAL A 65 -4.43 5.30 2.74
CA VAL A 65 -5.35 6.39 2.44
C VAL A 65 -6.51 6.29 3.41
N GLU A 66 -6.66 7.28 4.28
CA GLU A 66 -7.80 7.42 5.18
C GLU A 66 -8.73 8.54 4.70
N GLU A 67 -10.03 8.28 4.67
CA GLU A 67 -11.04 9.30 4.39
C GLU A 67 -11.37 10.08 5.68
N LYS A 68 -11.22 11.42 5.65
CA LYS A 68 -11.38 12.26 6.85
C LYS A 68 -12.77 12.21 7.49
N SER A 69 -13.83 12.05 6.70
CA SER A 69 -15.20 12.06 7.20
C SER A 69 -15.57 10.81 7.98
N SER A 70 -15.07 9.66 7.54
CA SER A 70 -15.40 8.34 8.11
C SER A 70 -14.28 7.78 9.00
N GLN A 71 -13.05 8.29 8.84
CA GLN A 71 -11.82 7.75 9.41
C GLN A 71 -11.53 6.32 8.92
N GLU A 72 -12.14 5.92 7.80
CA GLU A 72 -11.96 4.59 7.24
C GLU A 72 -10.73 4.53 6.33
N PHE A 73 -10.05 3.39 6.40
CA PHE A 73 -9.06 2.99 5.40
C PHE A 73 -9.78 2.73 4.07
N ILE A 74 -9.33 3.39 3.01
CA ILE A 74 -9.94 3.26 1.67
C ILE A 74 -8.96 2.80 0.58
N GLY A 75 -7.70 2.55 0.92
CA GLY A 75 -6.72 2.07 -0.05
C GLY A 75 -5.28 2.40 0.29
N LEU A 76 -4.40 2.20 -0.69
CA LEU A 76 -2.98 2.50 -0.61
C LEU A 76 -2.58 3.48 -1.72
N VAL A 77 -1.62 4.35 -1.44
CA VAL A 77 -0.93 5.20 -2.41
C VAL A 77 0.46 5.53 -1.88
N GLY A 78 1.46 5.70 -2.73
CA GLY A 78 2.77 6.17 -2.33
C GLY A 78 3.87 5.79 -3.30
N LEU A 79 5.03 5.48 -2.72
CA LEU A 79 6.26 5.20 -3.45
C LEU A 79 6.72 3.78 -3.12
N HIS A 80 7.18 3.05 -4.12
CA HIS A 80 7.67 1.69 -3.96
C HIS A 80 8.94 1.46 -4.77
N HIS A 81 9.99 0.91 -4.16
CA HIS A 81 11.19 0.44 -4.80
C HIS A 81 10.88 -0.82 -5.61
N SER A 82 10.81 -0.61 -6.93
CA SER A 82 10.47 -1.66 -7.86
C SER A 82 11.64 -2.64 -8.02
N ASP A 83 11.33 -3.94 -7.96
CA ASP A 83 12.26 -5.02 -8.28
C ASP A 83 12.29 -5.36 -9.78
N LEU A 84 11.55 -4.60 -10.59
CA LEU A 84 11.45 -4.81 -12.03
C LEU A 84 12.82 -4.62 -12.69
N GLN A 85 13.32 -5.72 -13.24
CA GLN A 85 14.63 -5.79 -13.91
C GLN A 85 14.69 -5.02 -15.25
N ILE A 86 13.59 -4.38 -15.66
CA ILE A 86 13.49 -3.61 -16.91
C ILE A 86 14.39 -2.36 -16.91
N PHE A 87 14.84 -1.92 -15.73
CA PHE A 87 15.71 -0.75 -15.57
C PHE A 87 17.21 -1.09 -15.63
N ALA A 88 17.59 -2.26 -16.17
CA ALA A 88 18.97 -2.69 -16.36
C ALA A 88 19.82 -2.59 -15.08
N GLY A 89 19.26 -3.02 -13.95
CA GLY A 89 19.91 -3.01 -12.64
C GLY A 89 19.97 -1.64 -11.96
N LYS A 90 19.32 -0.61 -12.51
CA LYS A 90 19.14 0.67 -11.81
C LYS A 90 17.99 0.57 -10.81
N GLU A 91 18.17 1.23 -9.67
CA GLU A 91 17.07 1.46 -8.74
C GLU A 91 15.97 2.28 -9.44
N ALA A 92 14.73 1.86 -9.25
CA ALA A 92 13.56 2.55 -9.75
C ALA A 92 12.52 2.65 -8.65
N VAL A 93 11.88 3.81 -8.56
CA VAL A 93 10.78 4.05 -7.64
C VAL A 93 9.51 4.16 -8.47
N GLU A 94 8.59 3.24 -8.23
CA GLU A 94 7.22 3.27 -8.72
C GLU A 94 6.40 4.28 -7.91
N ILE A 95 5.50 4.97 -8.59
CA ILE A 95 4.46 5.80 -7.99
C ILE A 95 3.15 5.02 -8.18
N GLY A 96 2.55 4.61 -7.08
CA GLY A 96 1.31 3.83 -7.04
C GLY A 96 0.24 4.50 -6.20
#